data_AF-A0A383C241-F1
#
_entry.id   AF-A0A383C241-F1
#
_cell.length_a   1.000
_cell.length_b   1.000
_cell.length_c   1.000
_cell.angle_alpha   90.00
_cell.angle_beta   90.00
_cell.angle_gamma   90.00
#
_symmetry.space_group_name_H-M   'P 1'
#
loop_
_entity.id
_entity.type
_entity.pdbx_description
1 polymer ?
#
loop_
_entity_poly.entity_id
_entity_poly.type
_entity_poly.pdbx_seq_one_letter_code
_entity_poly.pdbx_strand_id
1 'polypeptide(L)' 'MKTSITIGGYARDDITGTVDFVRQAEKLGVERVWSAEAWSQDAVTSLAYLAAQTD' A
#
# COMPACT_ATOMS: atom_id res chain seq x y z
N MET A 1 15.13 9.30 11.32
CA MET A 1 14.48 7.98 11.49
C MET A 1 13.59 7.75 10.27
N LYS A 2 13.47 6.52 9.78
CA LYS A 2 12.72 6.19 8.55
C LYS A 2 11.42 5.46 8.91
N THR A 3 10.28 5.92 8.39
CA THR A 3 8.95 5.38 8.70
C THR A 3 8.43 4.55 7.53
N SER A 4 7.69 3.48 7.82
CA SER A 4 7.04 2.62 6.82
C SER A 4 5.63 2.23 7.25
N ILE A 5 4.77 1.92 6.28
CA ILE A 5 3.42 1.40 6.48
C ILE A 5 3.24 0.04 5.79
N THR A 6 2.21 -0.70 6.19
CA THR A 6 1.85 -1.98 5.57
C THR A 6 0.39 -1.94 5.13
N ILE A 7 0.13 -2.48 3.94
CA ILE A 7 -1.21 -2.73 3.39
C ILE A 7 -1.40 -4.23 3.12
N GLY A 8 -2.64 -4.62 2.90
CA GLY A 8 -3.03 -6.02 2.71
C GLY A 8 -3.72 -6.58 3.95
N GLY A 9 -4.64 -7.50 3.71
CA GLY A 9 -5.50 -8.08 4.74
C GLY A 9 -6.42 -9.13 4.13
N TYR A 10 -7.11 -9.87 4.99
CA TYR A 10 -8.05 -10.91 4.55
C TYR A 10 -9.29 -10.33 3.85
N ALA A 11 -9.69 -9.12 4.22
CA ALA A 11 -10.83 -8.43 3.66
C ALA A 11 -10.45 -7.80 2.31
N ARG A 12 -11.26 -8.03 1.28
CA ARG A 12 -11.06 -7.56 -0.10
C ARG A 12 -11.98 -6.37 -0.42
N ASP A 13 -12.10 -5.46 0.52
CA ASP A 13 -12.96 -4.28 0.45
C ASP A 13 -12.12 -2.99 0.46
N ASP A 14 -12.76 -1.89 0.04
CA ASP A 14 -12.22 -0.53 0.07
C ASP A 14 -10.80 -0.33 -0.51
N ILE A 15 -10.59 -0.80 -1.74
CA ILE A 15 -9.34 -0.60 -2.48
C ILE A 15 -9.06 0.90 -2.65
N THR A 16 -10.09 1.71 -2.91
CA THR A 16 -9.95 3.16 -3.09
C THR A 16 -9.44 3.83 -1.81
N GLY A 17 -10.01 3.49 -0.64
CA GLY A 17 -9.52 3.99 0.64
C GLY A 17 -8.07 3.57 0.93
N THR A 18 -7.67 2.37 0.53
CA THR A 18 -6.27 1.92 0.63
C THR A 18 -5.33 2.79 -0.20
N VAL A 19 -5.70 3.15 -1.43
CA VAL A 19 -4.89 4.01 -2.29
C VAL A 19 -4.78 5.43 -1.72
N ASP A 20 -5.89 5.98 -1.23
CA ASP A 20 -5.88 7.30 -0.59
C ASP A 20 -5.01 7.31 0.68
N PHE A 21 -5.09 6.25 1.50
CA PHE A 21 -4.22 6.09 2.66
C PHE A 21 -2.73 6.14 2.28
N VAL A 22 -2.32 5.42 1.25
CA VAL A 22 -0.92 5.40 0.77
C VAL A 22 -0.46 6.78 0.30
N ARG A 23 -1.30 7.49 -0.48
CA ARG A 23 -1.00 8.86 -0.94
C ARG A 23 -0.87 9.87 0.19
N GLN A 24 -1.71 9.76 1.23
CA GLN A 24 -1.59 10.65 2.39
C GLN A 24 -0.35 10.31 3.23
N ALA A 25 -0.01 9.02 3.36
CA ALA A 25 1.20 8.59 4.05
C ALA A 25 2.47 9.13 3.38
N GLU A 26 2.54 9.11 2.05
CA GLU A 26 3.63 9.73 1.28
C GLU A 26 3.77 11.23 1.58
N LYS A 27 2.65 11.99 1.53
CA LYS A 27 2.65 13.43 1.86
C LYS A 27 3.13 13.72 3.29
N LEU A 28 2.97 12.77 4.20
CA LEU A 28 3.44 12.85 5.59
C LEU A 28 4.89 12.40 5.78
N GLY A 29 5.58 11.99 4.72
CA GLY A 29 6.99 11.61 4.74
C GLY A 29 7.24 10.12 5.05
N VAL A 30 6.26 9.25 4.87
CA VAL A 30 6.48 7.80 4.92
C VAL A 30 7.30 7.38 3.72
N GLU A 31 8.40 6.66 3.94
CA GLU A 31 9.38 6.36 2.89
C GLU A 31 9.09 5.05 2.16
N ARG A 32 8.33 4.14 2.77
CA ARG A 32 8.08 2.79 2.23
C ARG A 32 6.68 2.30 2.57
N VAL A 33 6.06 1.61 1.60
CA VAL A 33 4.88 0.78 1.78
C VAL A 33 5.23 -0.68 1.52
N TRP A 34 4.69 -1.58 2.35
CA TRP A 34 4.80 -3.03 2.19
C TRP A 34 3.42 -3.63 1.89
N SER A 35 3.33 -4.57 0.97
CA SER A 35 2.11 -5.37 0.74
C SER A 35 2.29 -6.77 1.30
N ALA A 36 1.31 -7.25 2.05
CA ALA A 36 1.26 -8.64 2.49
C ALA A 36 1.00 -9.59 1.31
N GLU A 37 1.61 -10.77 1.34
CA GLU A 37 1.36 -11.88 0.41
C GLU A 37 0.94 -13.12 1.19
N ALA A 38 -0.31 -13.53 1.01
CA ALA A 38 -0.85 -14.77 1.59
C ALA A 38 -2.21 -15.12 0.94
N TRP A 39 -2.60 -16.39 1.01
CA TRP A 39 -3.95 -16.88 0.65
C TRP A 39 -4.49 -16.33 -0.70
N SER A 40 -3.76 -16.60 -1.78
CA SER A 40 -4.11 -16.17 -3.15
C SER A 40 -4.19 -14.64 -3.34
N GLN A 41 -3.48 -13.86 -2.52
CA GLN A 41 -3.14 -12.47 -2.79
C GLN A 41 -1.74 -12.40 -3.41
N ASP A 42 -1.52 -11.44 -4.31
CA ASP A 42 -0.24 -11.20 -4.96
C ASP A 42 0.27 -9.81 -4.55
N ALA A 43 1.41 -9.75 -3.87
CA ALA A 43 1.94 -8.48 -3.35
C ALA A 43 2.52 -7.60 -4.47
N VAL A 44 3.00 -8.20 -5.56
CA VAL A 44 3.63 -7.45 -6.65
C VAL A 44 2.60 -6.61 -7.42
N THR A 45 1.40 -7.16 -7.67
CA THR A 45 0.32 -6.45 -8.38
C THR A 45 -0.10 -5.18 -7.65
N SER A 46 -0.36 -5.25 -6.33
CA SER A 46 -0.77 -4.08 -5.54
C SER A 46 0.34 -3.04 -5.45
N LEU A 47 1.60 -3.46 -5.23
CA LEU A 47 2.75 -2.55 -5.18
C LEU A 47 3.01 -1.87 -6.53
N ALA A 48 2.89 -2.59 -7.65
CA ALA A 48 3.04 -2.02 -8.98
C ALA A 48 1.96 -0.97 -9.28
N TYR A 49 0.71 -1.25 -8.88
CA TYR A 49 -0.37 -0.29 -9.00
C TYR A 49 -0.11 0.96 -8.14
N LEU A 50 0.24 0.79 -6.86
CA LEU A 50 0.51 1.89 -5.94
C LEU A 50 1.71 2.74 -6.38
N ALA A 51 2.77 2.13 -6.91
CA ALA A 51 3.92 2.85 -7.43
C ALA A 51 3.57 3.82 -8.58
N ALA A 52 2.50 3.55 -9.33
CA ALA A 52 2.00 4.46 -10.36
C ALA A 52 1.09 5.58 -9.80
N GLN A 53 0.81 5.59 -8.50
CA GLN A 53 -0.06 6.57 -7.83
C GLN A 53 0.70 7.54 -6.90
N THR A 54 2.02 7.38 -6.81
CA THR A 54 2.99 8.01 -5.87
C THR A 54 4.22 8.49 -6.64
N ASP A 55 4.96 9.48 -6.12
CA ASP A 55 6.12 10.15 -6.79
C ASP A 55 7.48 9.87 -6.11
#